data_AF-A0A225UIM5-F1
#
_entry.id   AF-A0A225UIM5-F1
#
_cell.length_a   1.000
_cell.length_b   1.000
_cell.length_c   1.000
_cell.angle_alpha   90.00
_cell.angle_beta   90.00
_cell.angle_gamma   90.00
#
_symmetry.space_group_name_H-M   'P 1'
#
loop_
_entity.id
_entity.type
_entity.pdbx_description
1 polymer ?
#
loop_
_entity_poly.entity_id
_entity_poly.type
_entity_poly.pdbx_seq_one_letter_code
_entity_poly.pdbx_strand_id
1 'polypeptide(L)'
;MLPFSFQQICRLLLKARHENDDSEETVGLDKAILTKSRLLQSFNPGMLAQRYVSRYFQEENRVVLIWKMSSEGDGCFSRLYADETGWMCVQPSATGVSMEICVQQAPMRFGVNQHEPAMSKFYDLLRDSLEADKLEMTRCMERLLIDDIVAGINAE
;
A
#
# COMPACT_ATOMS: atom_id res chain seq x y z
N MET A 1 -15.32 4.29 -11.47
CA MET A 1 -16.53 4.51 -10.67
C MET A 1 -16.86 3.20 -10.00
N LEU A 2 -16.67 3.14 -8.68
CA LEU A 2 -16.88 1.93 -7.89
C LEU A 2 -18.29 1.96 -7.26
N PRO A 3 -19.02 0.83 -7.20
CA PRO A 3 -20.41 0.78 -6.75
C PRO A 3 -20.53 0.74 -5.22
N PHE A 4 -19.62 1.39 -4.49
CA PHE A 4 -19.62 1.44 -3.02
C PHE A 4 -20.09 2.80 -2.54
N SER A 5 -20.64 2.85 -1.33
CA SER A 5 -20.80 4.12 -0.61
C SER A 5 -19.45 4.66 -0.15
N PHE A 6 -19.36 5.98 -0.05
CA PHE A 6 -18.16 6.64 0.48
C PHE A 6 -17.80 6.14 1.89
N GLN A 7 -18.79 5.92 2.75
CA GLN A 7 -18.58 5.43 4.11
C GLN A 7 -18.04 4.00 4.17
N GLN A 8 -18.43 3.11 3.25
CA GLN A 8 -17.87 1.75 3.16
C GLN A 8 -16.38 1.80 2.83
N ILE A 9 -15.98 2.60 1.83
CA ILE A 9 -14.57 2.74 1.47
C ILE A 9 -13.76 3.38 2.61
N CYS A 10 -14.30 4.40 3.28
CA CYS A 10 -13.63 5.01 4.43
C CYS A 10 -13.35 3.99 5.54
N ARG A 11 -14.36 3.17 5.90
CA ARG A 11 -14.21 2.11 6.91
C ARG A 11 -13.18 1.06 6.50
N LEU A 12 -13.15 0.67 5.23
CA LEU A 12 -12.18 -0.30 4.74
C LEU A 12 -10.75 0.25 4.80
N LEU A 13 -10.52 1.50 4.41
CA LEU A 13 -9.19 2.11 4.46
C LEU A 13 -8.68 2.24 5.90
N LEU A 14 -9.57 2.57 6.84
CA LEU A 14 -9.23 2.58 8.27
C LEU A 14 -8.94 1.16 8.78
N LYS A 15 -9.73 0.17 8.39
CA LYS A 15 -9.52 -1.23 8.79
C LYS A 15 -8.21 -1.81 8.27
N ALA A 16 -7.87 -1.56 7.00
CA ALA A 16 -6.61 -1.98 6.40
C ALA A 16 -5.38 -1.35 7.09
N ARG A 17 -5.55 -0.18 7.69
CA ARG A 17 -4.55 0.48 8.54
C ARG A 17 -4.41 -0.22 9.90
N HIS A 18 -5.49 -0.68 10.51
CA HIS A 18 -5.51 -1.26 11.85
C HIS A 18 -5.22 -2.78 11.92
N GLU A 19 -5.61 -3.58 10.92
CA GLU A 19 -5.43 -5.05 10.96
C GLU A 19 -3.98 -5.54 10.75
N ASN A 20 -3.02 -4.62 10.58
CA ASN A 20 -1.62 -4.93 10.26
C ASN A 20 -0.65 -4.69 11.45
N ASP A 21 -1.11 -5.03 12.66
CA ASP A 21 -0.53 -4.69 13.97
C ASP A 21 0.71 -5.51 14.39
N ASP A 22 1.63 -5.80 13.46
CA ASP A 22 3.05 -6.08 13.77
C ASP A 22 3.88 -4.78 13.71
N SER A 23 3.18 -3.64 13.69
CA SER A 23 3.71 -2.31 13.50
C SER A 23 3.99 -1.67 14.86
N GLU A 24 5.23 -1.28 15.14
CA GLU A 24 5.47 -0.36 16.27
C GLU A 24 4.73 0.96 15.97
N GLU A 25 3.55 1.14 16.57
CA GLU A 25 2.90 2.44 16.65
C GLU A 25 3.77 3.36 17.51
N THR A 26 4.85 3.91 16.93
CA THR A 26 5.42 5.13 17.51
C THR A 26 4.39 6.21 17.36
N VAL A 27 3.67 6.47 18.46
CA VAL A 27 2.81 7.63 18.64
C VAL A 27 3.68 8.88 18.55
N GLY A 28 3.94 9.32 17.32
CA GLY A 28 4.18 10.74 17.08
C GLY A 28 2.95 11.51 17.58
N LEU A 29 3.12 12.80 17.89
CA LEU A 29 2.08 13.69 18.44
C LEU A 29 0.72 13.72 17.68
N ASP A 30 0.62 13.00 16.57
CA ASP A 30 -0.45 13.02 15.59
C ASP A 30 -0.85 11.56 15.25
N LYS A 31 -2.02 11.11 15.76
CA LYS A 31 -2.59 9.74 15.57
C LYS A 31 -2.85 9.37 14.10
N ALA A 32 -2.56 10.26 13.16
CA ALA A 32 -2.82 10.11 11.74
C ALA A 32 -1.72 9.34 10.97
N ILE A 33 -0.54 9.13 11.59
CA ILE A 33 0.63 8.50 10.95
C ILE A 33 0.70 7.01 11.29
N LEU A 34 0.77 6.15 10.27
CA LEU A 34 1.03 4.71 10.38
C LEU A 34 2.43 4.39 9.87
N THR A 35 3.19 3.57 10.59
CA THR A 35 4.48 3.00 10.13
C THR A 35 4.35 1.48 10.02
N LYS A 36 4.81 0.87 8.93
CA LYS A 36 4.79 -0.59 8.71
C LYS A 36 6.12 -1.07 8.17
N SER A 37 6.56 -2.27 8.53
CA SER A 37 7.73 -2.91 7.93
C SER A 37 7.40 -4.30 7.38
N ARG A 38 8.03 -4.69 6.27
CA ARG A 38 7.94 -6.06 5.73
C ARG A 38 9.28 -6.51 5.14
N LEU A 39 9.50 -7.83 5.16
CA LEU A 39 10.65 -8.48 4.52
C LEU A 39 10.15 -9.35 3.37
N LEU A 40 10.70 -9.15 2.18
CA LEU A 40 10.44 -9.95 0.99
C LEU A 40 11.69 -10.73 0.61
N GLN A 41 11.54 -12.03 0.36
CA GLN A 41 12.65 -12.92 0.03
C GLN A 41 12.61 -13.30 -1.45
N SER A 42 13.76 -13.22 -2.14
CA SER A 42 13.89 -13.78 -3.49
C SER A 42 14.37 -15.25 -3.45
N PHE A 43 14.20 -15.98 -4.56
CA PHE A 43 14.70 -17.36 -4.69
C PHE A 43 16.24 -17.49 -4.65
N ASN A 44 16.97 -16.39 -4.83
CA ASN A 44 18.41 -16.29 -4.57
C ASN A 44 18.62 -15.57 -3.21
N PRO A 45 19.79 -15.64 -2.54
CA PRO A 45 19.96 -15.12 -1.17
C PRO A 45 19.82 -13.59 -0.99
N GLY A 46 19.18 -12.89 -1.93
CA GLY A 46 18.76 -11.49 -1.79
C GLY A 46 17.43 -11.36 -1.06
N MET A 47 17.39 -10.38 -0.17
CA MET A 47 16.19 -9.96 0.56
C MET A 47 15.91 -8.48 0.29
N LEU A 48 14.64 -8.09 0.43
CA LEU A 48 14.18 -6.72 0.30
C LEU A 48 13.41 -6.33 1.55
N ALA A 49 13.97 -5.41 2.33
CA ALA A 49 13.31 -4.82 3.48
C ALA A 49 12.57 -3.56 3.06
N GLN A 50 11.27 -3.49 3.34
CA GLN A 50 10.45 -2.32 3.05
C GLN A 50 9.93 -1.70 4.33
N ARG A 51 10.05 -0.38 4.43
CA ARG A 51 9.49 0.44 5.51
C ARG A 51 8.51 1.42 4.90
N TYR A 52 7.31 1.46 5.39
CA TYR A 52 6.17 2.21 4.89
C TYR A 52 5.74 3.20 5.94
N VAL A 53 5.49 4.44 5.54
CA VAL A 53 4.89 5.47 6.39
C VAL A 53 3.73 6.07 5.63
N SER A 54 2.57 6.21 6.27
CA SER A 54 1.41 6.85 5.64
C SER A 54 0.68 7.79 6.57
N ARG A 55 -0.06 8.72 5.95
CA ARG A 55 -0.94 9.65 6.65
C ARG A 55 -2.29 9.70 5.95
N TYR A 56 -3.35 9.70 6.76
CA TYR A 56 -4.74 9.72 6.31
C TYR A 56 -5.39 11.03 6.70
N PHE A 57 -6.03 11.67 5.74
CA PHE A 57 -6.77 12.90 5.90
C PHE A 57 -8.23 12.64 5.57
N GLN A 58 -9.11 12.99 6.51
CA GLN A 58 -10.55 12.90 6.32
C GLN A 58 -11.13 14.30 6.27
N GLU A 59 -11.74 14.62 5.14
CA GLU A 59 -12.53 15.82 4.88
C GLU A 59 -14.02 15.43 4.76
N GLU A 60 -14.91 16.41 4.70
CA GLU A 60 -16.37 16.16 4.67
C GLU A 60 -16.82 15.25 3.52
N ASN A 61 -16.26 15.44 2.32
CA ASN A 61 -16.62 14.68 1.11
C ASN A 61 -15.38 14.12 0.39
N ARG A 62 -14.29 13.88 1.13
CA ARG A 62 -13.05 13.39 0.55
C ARG A 62 -12.19 12.70 1.59
N VAL A 63 -11.54 11.63 1.17
CA VAL A 63 -10.45 11.01 1.92
C VAL A 63 -9.20 11.04 1.06
N VAL A 64 -8.08 11.41 1.69
CA VAL A 64 -6.75 11.38 1.06
C VAL A 64 -5.83 10.53 1.93
N LEU A 65 -5.21 9.52 1.33
CA LEU A 65 -4.12 8.77 1.94
C LEU A 65 -2.85 9.07 1.15
N ILE A 66 -1.81 9.53 1.83
CA ILE A 66 -0.47 9.71 1.27
C ILE A 66 0.47 8.71 1.94
N TRP A 67 1.43 8.18 1.19
CA TRP A 67 2.45 7.31 1.74
C TRP A 67 3.81 7.50 1.10
N LYS A 68 4.83 7.14 1.89
CA LYS A 68 6.20 6.94 1.43
C LYS A 68 6.65 5.55 1.85
N MET A 69 7.31 4.83 0.97
CA MET A 69 7.95 3.56 1.28
C MET A 69 9.43 3.61 0.90
N SER A 70 10.30 3.16 1.78
CA SER A 70 11.72 2.92 1.48
C SER A 70 11.96 1.43 1.38
N SER A 71 12.62 0.99 0.31
CA SER A 71 12.99 -0.40 0.05
C SER A 71 14.50 -0.52 0.02
N GLU A 72 15.05 -1.45 0.80
CA GLU A 72 16.48 -1.67 0.97
C GLU A 72 16.81 -3.14 0.68
N GLY A 73 17.74 -3.36 -0.25
CA GLY A 73 18.22 -4.67 -0.62
C GLY A 73 19.33 -5.17 0.30
N ASP A 74 19.27 -6.45 0.65
CA ASP A 74 20.30 -7.18 1.39
C ASP A 74 20.79 -8.40 0.58
N GLY A 75 21.92 -9.00 0.99
CA GLY A 75 22.54 -10.13 0.30
C GLY A 75 22.97 -9.76 -1.12
N CYS A 76 22.45 -10.46 -2.12
CA CYS A 76 22.77 -10.15 -3.53
C CYS A 76 22.18 -8.82 -4.02
N PHE A 77 21.25 -8.22 -3.26
CA PHE A 77 20.72 -6.88 -3.52
C PHE A 77 21.38 -5.79 -2.67
N SER A 78 22.43 -6.13 -1.91
CA SER A 78 23.12 -5.15 -1.07
C SER A 78 23.48 -3.89 -1.87
N ARG A 79 23.20 -2.72 -1.27
CA ARG A 79 23.38 -1.38 -1.85
C ARG A 79 22.37 -0.97 -2.94
N LEU A 80 21.36 -1.78 -3.22
CA LEU A 80 20.22 -1.39 -4.03
C LEU A 80 19.12 -0.84 -3.13
N TYR A 81 18.54 0.28 -3.54
CA TYR A 81 17.50 0.97 -2.81
C TYR A 81 16.39 1.39 -3.77
N ALA A 82 15.19 1.60 -3.24
CA ALA A 82 14.14 2.28 -3.97
C ALA A 82 13.24 3.04 -3.01
N ASP A 83 12.95 4.28 -3.36
CA ASP A 83 11.89 5.04 -2.70
C ASP A 83 10.61 4.91 -3.52
N GLU A 84 9.49 4.77 -2.84
CA GLU A 84 8.17 4.89 -3.42
C GLU A 84 7.43 6.03 -2.73
N THR A 85 6.74 6.85 -3.50
CA THR A 85 5.81 7.85 -2.99
C THR A 85 4.49 7.68 -3.70
N GLY A 86 3.40 7.65 -2.96
CA GLY A 86 2.09 7.50 -3.54
C GLY A 86 1.01 8.27 -2.80
N TRP A 87 -0.09 8.46 -3.49
CA TRP A 87 -1.30 9.01 -2.91
C TRP A 87 -2.52 8.31 -3.50
N MET A 88 -3.59 8.31 -2.72
CA MET A 88 -4.92 7.97 -3.19
C MET A 88 -5.94 8.98 -2.69
N CYS A 89 -6.91 9.26 -3.54
CA CYS A 89 -8.02 10.15 -3.29
C CYS A 89 -9.32 9.38 -3.48
N VAL A 90 -10.21 9.47 -2.51
CA VAL A 90 -11.54 8.85 -2.56
C VAL A 90 -12.57 9.95 -2.36
N GLN A 91 -13.56 9.99 -3.25
CA GLN A 91 -14.64 11.00 -3.21
C GLN A 91 -15.99 10.36 -3.56
N PRO A 92 -17.09 10.81 -2.94
CA PRO A 92 -18.43 10.47 -3.40
C PRO A 92 -18.66 10.91 -4.84
N SER A 93 -19.58 10.23 -5.51
CA SER A 93 -20.00 10.53 -6.89
C SER A 93 -21.44 10.08 -7.08
N ALA A 94 -22.08 10.51 -8.17
CA ALA A 94 -23.52 10.29 -8.40
C ALA A 94 -23.96 8.82 -8.32
N THR A 95 -23.08 7.87 -8.65
CA THR A 95 -23.40 6.43 -8.69
C THR A 95 -22.52 5.59 -7.75
N GLY A 96 -21.86 6.21 -6.76
CA GLY A 96 -20.99 5.52 -5.81
C GLY A 96 -19.77 6.34 -5.46
N VAL A 97 -18.57 5.82 -5.72
CA VAL A 97 -17.30 6.46 -5.35
C VAL A 97 -16.35 6.58 -6.54
N SER A 98 -15.68 7.73 -6.64
CA SER A 98 -14.48 7.92 -7.45
C SER A 98 -13.24 7.65 -6.60
N MET A 99 -12.33 6.84 -7.12
CA MET A 99 -11.06 6.53 -6.48
C MET A 99 -9.94 6.74 -7.48
N GLU A 100 -8.99 7.59 -7.12
CA GLU A 100 -7.81 7.90 -7.90
C GLU A 100 -6.59 7.49 -7.10
N ILE A 101 -5.60 6.90 -7.78
CA ILE A 101 -4.38 6.41 -7.15
C ILE A 101 -3.23 6.74 -8.07
N CYS A 102 -2.16 7.28 -7.51
CA CYS A 102 -0.91 7.51 -8.22
C CYS A 102 0.25 7.04 -7.33
N VAL A 103 1.15 6.27 -7.92
CA VAL A 103 2.32 5.72 -7.24
C VAL A 103 3.53 5.95 -8.12
N GLN A 104 4.58 6.50 -7.54
CA GLN A 104 5.87 6.70 -8.18
C GLN A 104 6.92 5.87 -7.44
N GLN A 105 7.51 4.91 -8.14
CA GLN A 105 8.69 4.19 -7.67
C GLN A 105 9.95 4.80 -8.31
N ALA A 106 10.92 5.15 -7.47
CA ALA A 106 12.19 5.76 -7.84
C ALA A 106 13.34 4.88 -7.31
N PRO A 107 13.83 3.92 -8.12
CA PRO A 107 14.99 3.13 -7.75
C PRO A 107 16.24 4.00 -7.64
N MET A 108 17.02 3.77 -6.58
CA MET A 108 18.25 4.50 -6.26
C MET A 108 19.40 3.50 -6.07
N ARG A 109 20.61 3.93 -6.43
CA ARG A 109 21.82 3.10 -6.35
C ARG A 109 22.86 3.85 -5.56
N PHE A 110 23.43 3.20 -4.55
CA PHE A 110 24.56 3.76 -3.80
C PHE A 110 25.83 2.93 -4.07
N GLY A 111 26.87 3.57 -4.59
CA GLY A 111 28.15 2.93 -4.90
C GLY A 111 28.18 2.19 -6.24
N VAL A 112 29.37 1.65 -6.57
CA VAL A 112 29.64 0.96 -7.84
C VAL A 112 29.41 -0.55 -7.66
N ASN A 113 28.19 -1.03 -7.93
CA ASN A 113 27.93 -2.47 -8.02
C ASN A 113 27.86 -2.90 -9.49
N GLN A 114 28.65 -3.93 -9.84
CA GLN A 114 28.97 -4.36 -11.20
C GLN A 114 28.02 -5.45 -11.76
N HIS A 115 26.88 -5.73 -11.11
CA HIS A 115 26.10 -6.94 -11.38
C HIS A 115 24.68 -6.65 -11.92
N GLU A 116 24.58 -6.36 -13.21
CA GLU A 116 23.32 -6.13 -13.94
C GLU A 116 22.20 -7.16 -13.64
N PRO A 117 22.48 -8.49 -13.56
CA PRO A 117 21.43 -9.47 -13.26
C PRO A 117 20.78 -9.33 -11.87
N ALA A 118 21.50 -8.77 -10.89
CA ALA A 118 20.95 -8.59 -9.54
C ALA A 118 19.96 -7.42 -9.50
N MET A 119 20.23 -6.35 -10.26
CA MET A 119 19.30 -5.22 -10.37
C MET A 119 18.02 -5.57 -11.08
N SER A 120 18.08 -6.34 -12.18
CA SER A 120 16.87 -6.78 -12.86
C SER A 120 15.95 -7.51 -11.89
N LYS A 121 16.50 -8.47 -11.14
CA LYS A 121 15.75 -9.23 -10.12
C LYS A 121 15.23 -8.35 -8.99
N PHE A 122 15.98 -7.32 -8.57
CA PHE A 122 15.53 -6.36 -7.56
C PHE A 122 14.34 -5.53 -8.07
N TYR A 123 14.37 -5.07 -9.32
CA TYR A 123 13.25 -4.35 -9.94
C TYR A 123 12.04 -5.25 -10.16
N ASP A 124 12.26 -6.50 -10.55
CA ASP A 124 11.19 -7.49 -10.65
C ASP A 124 10.51 -7.68 -9.28
N LEU A 125 11.28 -7.84 -8.20
CA LEU A 125 10.73 -7.99 -6.85
C LEU A 125 9.97 -6.74 -6.36
N LEU A 126 10.44 -5.53 -6.71
CA LEU A 126 9.73 -4.28 -6.40
C LEU A 126 8.39 -4.17 -7.15
N ARG A 127 8.37 -4.56 -8.43
CA ARG A 127 7.15 -4.58 -9.24
C ARG A 127 6.17 -5.62 -8.72
N ASP A 128 6.63 -6.83 -8.46
CA ASP A 128 5.81 -7.93 -7.94
C ASP A 128 5.19 -7.55 -6.59
N SER A 129 5.96 -6.85 -5.75
CA SER A 129 5.47 -6.29 -4.49
C SER A 129 4.35 -5.27 -4.69
N LEU A 130 4.49 -4.34 -5.65
CA LEU A 130 3.46 -3.34 -5.94
C LEU A 130 2.20 -3.99 -6.53
N GLU A 131 2.37 -5.00 -7.38
CA GLU A 131 1.27 -5.78 -7.94
C GLU A 131 0.52 -6.58 -6.85
N ALA A 132 1.25 -7.15 -5.89
CA ALA A 132 0.67 -7.82 -4.74
C ALA A 132 -0.18 -6.85 -3.89
N ASP A 133 0.33 -5.65 -3.61
CA ASP A 133 -0.39 -4.61 -2.86
C ASP A 133 -1.67 -4.17 -3.59
N LYS A 134 -1.59 -3.97 -4.91
CA LYS A 134 -2.74 -3.67 -5.76
C LYS A 134 -3.79 -4.80 -5.69
N LEU A 135 -3.35 -6.05 -5.76
CA LEU A 135 -4.25 -7.20 -5.74
C LEU A 135 -4.91 -7.38 -4.37
N GLU A 136 -4.19 -7.15 -3.28
CA GLU A 136 -4.74 -7.13 -1.93
C GLU A 136 -5.83 -6.06 -1.79
N MET A 137 -5.56 -4.85 -2.28
CA MET A 137 -6.54 -3.76 -2.28
C MET A 137 -7.80 -4.11 -3.09
N THR A 138 -7.65 -4.74 -4.26
CA THR A 138 -8.81 -5.23 -5.04
C THR A 138 -9.61 -6.28 -4.28
N ARG A 139 -8.95 -7.27 -3.66
CA ARG A 139 -9.63 -8.30 -2.83
C ARG A 139 -10.34 -7.70 -1.63
N CYS A 140 -9.75 -6.68 -1.01
CA CYS A 140 -10.39 -5.89 0.04
C CYS A 140 -11.70 -5.28 -0.46
N MET A 141 -11.72 -4.67 -1.64
CA MET A 141 -12.94 -4.13 -2.25
C MET A 141 -13.95 -5.22 -2.64
N GLU A 142 -13.50 -6.36 -3.18
CA GLU A 142 -14.39 -7.47 -3.53
C GLU A 142 -15.11 -8.03 -2.30
N ARG A 143 -14.40 -8.16 -1.17
CA ARG A 143 -15.02 -8.58 0.11
C ARG A 143 -16.11 -7.62 0.57
N LEU A 144 -15.92 -6.30 0.38
CA LEU A 144 -17.00 -5.33 0.68
C LEU A 144 -18.25 -5.58 -0.16
N LEU A 145 -18.11 -5.97 -1.44
CA LEU A 145 -19.27 -6.28 -2.28
C LEU A 145 -20.05 -7.47 -1.73
N ILE A 146 -19.33 -8.50 -1.29
CA ILE A 146 -19.94 -9.71 -0.74
C ILE A 146 -20.66 -9.39 0.58
N ASP A 147 -20.00 -8.65 1.49
CA ASP A 147 -20.59 -8.30 2.78
C ASP A 147 -21.87 -7.44 2.61
N ASP A 148 -21.88 -6.53 1.64
CA ASP A 148 -23.04 -5.68 1.34
C ASP A 148 -24.23 -6.49 0.78
N ILE A 149 -23.95 -7.42 -0.15
CA ILE A 149 -24.97 -8.35 -0.69
C ILE A 149 -25.56 -9.21 0.43
N VAL A 150 -24.71 -9.79 1.28
CA VAL A 150 -25.15 -10.65 2.39
C VAL A 150 -25.96 -9.84 3.42
N ALA A 151 -25.56 -8.60 3.71
CA ALA A 151 -26.32 -7.74 4.61
C ALA A 151 -27.70 -7.38 4.03
N GLY A 152 -27.81 -7.16 2.72
CA GLY A 152 -29.08 -6.92 2.03
C GLY A 152 -30.02 -8.12 2.06
N ILE A 153 -29.50 -9.34 1.87
CA ILE A 153 -30.29 -10.59 1.92
C ILE A 153 -30.84 -10.85 3.33
N ASN A 154 -30.09 -10.53 4.39
CA ASN A 154 -30.52 -10.77 5.78
C ASN A 154 -31.45 -9.69 6.35
N ALA A 155 -31.72 -8.63 5.58
CA ALA A 155 -32.61 -7.53 5.97
C ALA A 155 -34.04 -7.67 5.41
N GLU A 156 -34.30 -8.71 4.60
CA GLU A 156 -35.61 -9.15 4.10
C GLU A 156 -36.17 -10.31 4.93
#